data_AF-A0A971C8P2-F1
#
_entry.id   AF-A0A971C8P2-F1
#
_cell.length_a   1.000
_cell.length_b   1.000
_cell.length_c   1.000
_cell.angle_alpha   90.00
_cell.angle_beta   90.00
_cell.angle_gamma   90.00
#
_symmetry.space_group_name_H-M   'P 1'
#
loop_
_entity.id
_entity.type
_entity.pdbx_description
1 polymer ?
#
loop_
_entity_poly.entity_id
_entity_poly.type
_entity_poly.pdbx_seq_one_letter_code
_entity_poly.pdbx_strand_id
1 'polypeptide(L)' 'MISGTHNAEFYWDFGDGQNASGKKVKHKFSKPGNYKVELKSESRNGCGFSFTIKNIEVRKAE' A
#
# COMPACT_ATOMS: atom_id res chain seq x y z
N MET A 1 -10.24 13.98 27.60
CA MET A 1 -9.18 13.15 26.98
C MET A 1 -9.72 12.62 25.66
N ILE A 2 -9.24 13.12 24.52
CA ILE A 2 -9.49 12.47 23.23
C ILE A 2 -8.11 12.32 22.59
N SER A 3 -7.42 11.22 22.90
CA SER A 3 -6.29 10.78 22.09
C SER A 3 -6.87 10.30 20.77
N GLY A 4 -7.24 11.25 19.90
CA GLY A 4 -7.74 11.01 18.56
C GLY A 4 -6.59 10.56 17.68
N THR A 5 -6.06 9.36 17.91
CA THR A 5 -5.46 8.62 16.81
C THR A 5 -6.60 8.35 15.84
N HIS A 6 -6.75 9.21 14.84
CA HIS A 6 -7.43 8.86 13.59
C HIS A 6 -6.71 7.61 13.07
N ASN A 7 -7.20 6.42 13.43
CA ASN A 7 -6.70 5.19 12.87
C ASN A 7 -7.24 5.14 11.44
N ALA A 8 -6.35 5.30 10.48
CA ALA A 8 -6.65 5.00 9.10
C ALA A 8 -6.26 3.55 8.85
N GLU A 9 -7.14 2.81 8.19
CA GLU A 9 -6.81 1.49 7.66
C GLU A 9 -6.07 1.68 6.33
N PHE A 10 -5.03 0.89 6.12
CA PHE A 10 -4.18 0.96 4.92
C PHE A 10 -4.13 -0.41 4.27
N TYR A 11 -4.44 -0.46 2.97
CA TYR A 11 -4.41 -1.67 2.16
C TYR A 11 -3.49 -1.43 0.97
N TRP A 12 -2.61 -2.40 0.71
CA TRP A 12 -1.62 -2.37 -0.35
C TRP A 12 -1.92 -3.48 -1.35
N ASP A 13 -1.96 -3.13 -2.63
CA ASP A 13 -1.85 -4.05 -3.76
C ASP A 13 -0.50 -3.78 -4.44
N PHE A 14 0.34 -4.81 -4.57
CA PHE A 14 1.67 -4.62 -5.17
C PHE A 14 1.69 -4.85 -6.69
N GLY A 15 0.57 -5.26 -7.29
CA GLY A 15 0.49 -5.59 -8.72
C GLY A 15 1.20 -6.89 -9.14
N ASP A 16 1.73 -7.67 -8.19
CA ASP A 16 2.35 -8.98 -8.43
C ASP A 16 1.45 -10.16 -8.01
N GLY A 17 0.21 -9.87 -7.61
CA GLY A 17 -0.75 -10.82 -7.05
C GLY A 17 -0.72 -10.93 -5.52
N GLN A 18 0.21 -10.23 -4.85
CA GLN A 18 0.26 -10.17 -3.39
C GLN A 18 -0.29 -8.83 -2.88
N ASN A 19 -0.83 -8.88 -1.67
CA ASN A 19 -1.42 -7.73 -0.97
C ASN A 19 -0.98 -7.72 0.50
N ALA A 20 -1.07 -6.56 1.14
CA ALA A 20 -0.74 -6.39 2.55
C ALA A 20 -1.61 -5.30 3.19
N SER A 21 -1.70 -5.31 4.53
CA SER A 21 -2.35 -4.25 5.29
C SER A 21 -1.41 -3.62 6.31
N GLY A 22 -1.65 -2.34 6.62
CA GLY A 22 -0.91 -1.59 7.62
C GLY A 22 -0.20 -0.35 7.08
N LYS A 23 0.10 0.58 7.97
CA LYS A 23 0.68 1.89 7.63
C LYS A 23 2.07 1.79 6.97
N LYS A 24 2.82 0.74 7.29
CA LYS A 24 4.13 0.43 6.72
C LYS A 24 4.22 -1.06 6.49
N VAL A 25 4.56 -1.46 5.27
CA VAL A 25 4.71 -2.86 4.85
C VAL A 25 6.05 -3.03 4.14
N LYS A 26 6.59 -4.24 4.17
CA LYS A 26 7.76 -4.63 3.38
C LYS A 26 7.30 -5.70 2.40
N HIS A 27 7.65 -5.51 1.13
CA HIS A 27 7.33 -6.45 0.06
C HIS A 27 8.57 -6.78 -0.76
N LYS A 28 8.69 -8.04 -1.19
CA LYS A 28 9.78 -8.51 -2.05
C LYS A 28 9.21 -9.03 -3.35
N PHE A 29 9.54 -8.36 -4.45
CA PHE A 29 9.20 -8.79 -5.80
C PHE A 29 10.14 -9.91 -6.25
N SER A 30 9.57 -11.06 -6.62
CA SER A 30 10.34 -12.25 -7.03
C SER A 30 10.88 -12.17 -8.45
N LYS A 31 10.28 -11.34 -9.31
CA LYS A 31 10.65 -11.20 -10.72
C LYS A 31 10.94 -9.74 -11.05
N PRO A 32 11.87 -9.46 -11.98
CA PRO A 32 11.98 -8.13 -12.56
C PRO A 32 10.72 -7.80 -13.37
N GLY A 33 10.37 -6.52 -13.43
CA GLY A 33 9.21 -6.05 -14.16
C GLY A 33 8.69 -4.72 -13.63
N ASN A 34 7.63 -4.23 -14.27
CA ASN A 34 6.98 -2.98 -13.91
C ASN A 34 5.71 -3.31 -13.11
N TYR A 35 5.69 -2.84 -11.87
CA TYR A 35 4.63 -3.11 -10.91
C TYR A 35 3.86 -1.83 -10.60
N LYS A 36 2.54 -1.88 -10.76
CA LYS A 36 1.63 -0.82 -10.34
C LYS A 36 1.24 -1.06 -8.89
N VAL A 37 1.92 -0.39 -7.96
CA VAL A 37 1.63 -0.47 -6.53
C VAL A 37 0.50 0.51 -6.19
N GLU A 38 -0.58 0.02 -5.60
CA GLU A 38 -1.72 0.81 -5.16
C GLU A 38 -1.84 0.76 -3.62
N LEU A 39 -1.93 1.94 -3.00
CA LEU A 39 -2.27 2.10 -1.60
C LEU A 39 -3.68 2.68 -1.51
N LYS A 40 -4.58 1.95 -0.87
CA LYS A 40 -5.89 2.43 -0.43
C LYS A 40 -5.83 2.75 1.06
N SER A 41 -6.18 3.98 1.44
CA SER A 41 -6.34 4.37 2.84
C SER A 41 -7.79 4.72 3.12
N GLU A 42 -8.33 4.24 4.24
CA GLU A 42 -9.69 4.50 4.70
C GLU A 42 -9.62 5.13 6.10
N SER A 43 -10.29 6.27 6.29
CA SER A 43 -10.49 6.80 7.64
C SER A 43 -11.56 5.97 8.35
N ARG A 44 -11.29 5.46 9.57
CA ARG A 44 -12.25 4.62 10.32
C ARG A 44 -13.61 5.27 10.59
N ASN A 45 -13.70 6.59 10.45
CA ASN A 45 -14.96 7.31 10.54
C ASN A 45 -15.78 7.26 9.23
N GLY A 46 -15.36 6.45 8.24
CA GLY A 46 -16.04 6.25 6.95
C GLY A 46 -16.03 7.48 6.03
N CYS A 47 -15.45 8.60 6.48
CA CYS A 47 -15.61 9.90 5.84
C CYS A 47 -14.67 10.13 4.64
N GLY A 48 -13.91 9.12 4.21
CA GLY A 48 -13.08 9.22 3.01
C GLY A 48 -12.17 8.02 2.77
N PHE A 49 -12.04 7.68 1.48
CA PHE A 49 -10.98 6.82 0.97
C PHE A 49 -10.01 7.66 0.13
N SER A 50 -8.73 7.35 0.20
CA SER A 50 -7.72 7.90 -0.70
C SER A 50 -6.96 6.77 -1.37
N PHE A 51 -6.72 6.90 -2.67
CA PHE A 51 -5.94 5.97 -3.47
C PHE A 51 -4.64 6.65 -3.90
N THR A 52 -3.51 5.99 -3.68
CA THR A 52 -2.20 6.42 -4.16
C THR A 52 -1.62 5.32 -5.03
N ILE A 53 -1.30 5.64 -6.28
CA ILE A 53 -0.71 4.69 -7.23
C ILE A 53 0.73 5.10 -7.49
N LYS A 54 1.63 4.11 -7.48
CA LYS A 54 3.03 4.30 -7.84
C LYS A 54 3.50 3.16 -8.73
N ASN A 55 4.07 3.53 -9.88
CA ASN A 55 4.73 2.56 -10.76
C ASN A 55 6.17 2.35 -10.30
N ILE A 56 6.53 1.10 -10.05
CA ILE A 56 7.87 0.69 -9.63
C ILE A 56 8.44 -0.25 -10.67
N GLU A 57 9.61 0.10 -11.18
CA GLU A 57 10.41 -0.81 -12.01
C GLU A 57 11.35 -1.60 -11.12
N VAL A 58 11.17 -2.92 -11.08
CA VAL A 58 12.05 -3.86 -10.40
C VAL A 58 13.02 -4.41 -11.42
N ARG A 59 14.31 -4.19 -11.17
CA ARG A 59 15.41 -4.77 -11.97
C ARG A 59 15.97 -5.98 -11.24
N LYS A 60 16.54 -6.95 -11.98
CA LYS A 60 17.35 -7.99 -11.34
C LYS A 60 18.56 -7.31 -10.68
N ALA A 61 18.95 -7.80 -9.52
CA ALA A 61 20.29 -7.54 -9.02
C ALA A 61 21.26 -8.30 -9.96
N GLU A 62 22.20 -7.57 -10.54
CA GLU A 62 23.32 -8.12 -11.31
C GLU A 62 24.39 -8.68 -10.37
#